data_AF-A0A7C3D734-F1
#
_entry.id   AF-A0A7C3D734-F1
#
_cell.length_a   1.000
_cell.length_b   1.000
_cell.length_c   1.000
_cell.angle_alpha   90.00
_cell.angle_beta   90.00
_cell.angle_gamma   90.00
#
_symmetry.space_group_name_H-M   'P 1'
#
loop_
_entity.id
_entity.type
_entity.pdbx_description
1 polymer ?
#
loop_
_entity_poly.entity_id
_entity_poly.type
_entity_poly.pdbx_seq_one_letter_code
_entity_poly.pdbx_strand_id
1 'polypeptide(L)' 'MKKGIRIALVVSLLVALTVPAFSQTPQMIDALAKWKRSGQAAMPFLRLGAGARTMGMADAALALRGDPATLFYNPAGL' A
#
# COMPACT_ATOMS: atom_id res chain seq x y z
N MET A 1 40.62 -28.06 11.63
CA MET A 1 39.80 -27.18 10.76
C MET A 1 38.30 -27.50 10.76
N LYS A 2 37.87 -28.78 10.85
CA LYS A 2 36.44 -29.18 10.75
C LYS A 2 35.53 -28.68 11.90
N LYS A 3 36.07 -28.39 13.08
CA LYS A 3 35.30 -27.91 14.26
C LYS A 3 34.87 -26.44 14.12
N GLY A 4 35.70 -25.58 13.51
CA GLY A 4 35.40 -24.16 13.33
C GLY A 4 34.25 -23.92 12.32
N ILE A 5 34.20 -24.72 11.26
CA ILE A 5 33.12 -24.67 10.26
C ILE A 5 31.76 -25.04 10.88
N ARG A 6 31.72 -26.04 11.77
CA ARG A 6 30.48 -26.44 12.45
C ARG A 6 29.97 -25.34 13.39
N ILE A 7 30.87 -24.67 14.11
CA ILE A 7 30.50 -23.56 15.01
C ILE A 7 29.96 -22.37 14.21
N ALA A 8 30.63 -22.01 13.11
CA ALA A 8 30.17 -20.92 12.23
C ALA A 8 28.77 -21.19 11.66
N LEU A 9 28.49 -22.44 11.27
CA LEU A 9 27.19 -22.85 10.73
C LEU A 9 26.08 -22.79 11.80
N VAL A 10 26.37 -23.22 13.03
CA VAL A 10 25.41 -23.14 14.15
C VAL A 10 25.13 -21.69 14.53
N VAL A 11 26.14 -20.82 14.56
CA VAL A 11 25.94 -19.39 14.84
C VAL A 11 25.13 -18.72 13.73
N SER A 12 25.42 -19.02 12.46
CA SER A 12 24.63 -18.51 11.33
C SER A 12 23.17 -18.98 11.37
N LEU A 13 22.92 -20.23 11.78
CA LEU A 13 21.58 -20.77 11.93
C LEU A 13 20.83 -20.08 13.09
N LEU A 14 21.50 -19.86 14.22
CA LEU A 14 20.92 -19.18 15.38
C LEU A 14 20.53 -17.74 15.04
N VAL A 15 21.37 -17.01 14.29
CA VAL A 15 21.08 -15.64 13.84
C VAL A 15 19.90 -15.63 12.85
N ALA A 16 19.83 -16.59 11.93
CA ALA A 16 18.72 -16.66 10.98
C ALA A 16 17.36 -16.91 11.66
N LEU A 17 17.33 -17.61 12.80
CA LEU A 17 16.10 -17.85 13.55
C LEU A 17 15.64 -16.66 14.42
N THR A 18 16.55 -15.78 14.86
CA THR A 18 16.19 -14.65 15.75
C THR A 18 15.85 -13.35 15.01
N VAL A 19 16.32 -13.17 13.78
CA VAL A 19 16.03 -11.98 12.95
C VAL A 19 14.53 -11.77 12.60
N PRO A 20 13.72 -12.79 12.26
CA PRO A 20 12.32 -12.55 11.91
C PRO A 20 11.47 -12.05 13.08
N ALA A 21 11.83 -12.36 14.33
CA ALA A 21 11.07 -11.96 15.51
C ALA A 21 11.10 -10.45 15.79
N PHE A 22 12.18 -9.74 15.42
CA PHE A 22 12.31 -8.30 15.62
C PHE A 22 11.66 -7.46 14.52
N SER A 23 11.37 -8.06 13.35
CA SER A 23 10.86 -7.35 12.17
C SER A 23 9.33 -7.28 12.08
N GLN A 24 8.59 -7.99 12.94
CA GLN A 24 7.12 -8.11 12.85
C GLN A 24 6.36 -6.95 13.51
N THR A 25 6.93 -6.27 14.49
CA THR A 25 6.28 -5.17 15.23
C THR A 25 6.01 -3.91 14.40
N PRO A 26 6.92 -3.41 13.54
CA PRO A 26 6.67 -2.21 12.74
C PRO A 26 5.58 -2.42 11.68
N GLN A 27 5.51 -3.62 11.09
CA GLN A 27 4.59 -3.95 10.00
C GLN A 27 3.13 -3.99 10.48
N MET A 28 2.90 -4.49 11.70
CA MET A 28 1.57 -4.56 12.28
C MET A 28 1.04 -3.17 12.67
N ILE A 29 1.90 -2.30 13.21
CA ILE A 29 1.55 -0.91 13.54
C ILE A 29 1.21 -0.11 12.28
N ASP A 30 1.99 -0.29 11.21
CA ASP A 30 1.78 0.42 9.95
C ASP A 30 0.50 -0.05 9.23
N ALA A 31 0.17 -1.34 9.32
CA ALA A 31 -1.11 -1.88 8.85
C ALA A 31 -2.29 -1.30 9.64
N LEU A 32 -2.21 -1.28 10.97
CA LEU A 32 -3.27 -0.71 11.82
C LEU A 32 -3.46 0.80 11.59
N ALA A 33 -2.37 1.54 11.39
CA ALA A 33 -2.38 2.96 11.09
C ALA A 33 -3.00 3.26 9.71
N LYS A 34 -2.71 2.43 8.69
CA LYS A 34 -3.33 2.53 7.37
C LYS A 34 -4.84 2.29 7.43
N TRP A 35 -5.28 1.28 8.19
CA TRP A 35 -6.70 1.00 8.42
C TRP A 35 -7.41 2.14 9.17
N LYS A 36 -6.77 2.71 10.20
CA LYS A 36 -7.31 3.86 10.93
C LYS A 36 -7.49 5.08 10.02
N ARG A 37 -6.57 5.30 9.08
CA ARG A 37 -6.59 6.45 8.16
C ARG A 37 -7.52 6.25 6.97
N SER A 38 -7.76 5.01 6.52
CA SER A 38 -8.67 4.73 5.40
C SER A 38 -10.15 5.01 5.70
N GLY A 39 -10.57 4.94 6.97
CA GLY A 39 -11.94 5.25 7.40
C GLY A 39 -12.20 6.71 7.78
N GLN A 40 -11.17 7.58 7.77
CA GLN A 40 -11.30 8.99 8.18
C GLN A 40 -11.81 9.92 7.06
N ALA A 41 -11.93 9.42 5.83
CA ALA A 41 -12.58 10.19 4.78
C ALA A 41 -14.07 10.29 5.10
N ALA A 42 -14.57 11.50 5.37
CA ALA A 42 -15.97 11.73 5.74
C ALA A 42 -16.98 11.25 4.67
N MET A 43 -16.54 11.11 3.41
CA MET A 43 -17.37 10.74 2.26
C MET A 43 -16.64 9.69 1.39
N PRO A 44 -16.60 8.41 1.80
CA PRO A 44 -15.86 7.36 1.08
C PRO A 44 -16.44 7.04 -0.30
N PHE A 45 -17.72 7.35 -0.53
CA PHE A 45 -18.38 7.18 -1.82
C PHE A 45 -17.81 8.09 -2.93
N LEU A 46 -17.14 9.20 -2.58
CA LEU A 46 -16.44 10.05 -3.55
C LEU A 46 -15.21 9.37 -4.17
N ARG A 47 -14.82 8.19 -3.68
CA ARG A 47 -13.78 7.37 -4.32
C ARG A 47 -14.36 6.47 -5.40
N LEU A 48 -15.67 6.27 -5.41
CA LEU A 48 -16.34 5.55 -6.49
C LEU A 48 -16.43 6.49 -7.67
N GLY A 49 -15.94 6.05 -8.82
CA GLY A 49 -15.84 6.90 -9.98
C GLY A 49 -17.16 7.53 -10.44
N ALA A 50 -17.10 8.81 -10.85
CA ALA A 50 -18.22 9.49 -11.46
C ALA A 50 -18.28 9.21 -12.96
N GLY A 51 -19.26 8.41 -13.38
CA GLY A 51 -19.59 8.15 -14.79
C GLY A 51 -19.04 6.83 -15.34
N ALA A 52 -19.77 6.23 -16.29
CA ALA A 52 -19.44 4.91 -16.83
C ALA A 52 -18.11 4.88 -17.61
N ARG A 53 -17.76 5.98 -18.29
CA ARG A 53 -16.50 6.10 -19.05
C ARG A 53 -15.28 6.02 -18.14
N THR A 54 -15.29 6.78 -17.04
CA THR A 54 -14.15 6.85 -16.11
C THR A 54 -14.02 5.54 -15.35
N MET A 55 -15.15 4.94 -14.94
CA MET A 55 -15.19 3.58 -14.38
C MET A 55 -14.59 2.54 -15.35
N GLY A 56 -14.91 2.62 -16.65
CA GLY A 56 -14.30 1.76 -17.69
C GLY A 56 -12.80 1.98 -17.89
N MET A 57 -12.27 3.12 -17.44
CA MET A 57 -10.84 3.47 -17.44
C MET A 57 -10.19 3.27 -16.06
N ALA A 58 -10.82 2.52 -15.15
CA ALA A 58 -10.36 2.34 -13.77
C ALA A 58 -10.14 3.68 -13.04
N ASP A 59 -11.05 4.62 -13.24
CA ASP A 59 -11.06 5.98 -12.67
C ASP A 59 -9.86 6.85 -13.08
N ALA A 60 -9.15 6.48 -14.16
CA ALA A 60 -8.05 7.24 -14.74
C ALA A 60 -8.53 8.42 -15.61
N ALA A 61 -9.15 9.41 -14.97
CA ALA A 61 -9.80 10.54 -15.65
C ALA A 61 -9.04 11.88 -15.54
N LEU A 62 -7.88 11.91 -14.90
CA LEU A 62 -7.12 13.14 -14.61
C LEU A 62 -6.74 13.94 -15.87
N ALA A 63 -6.44 13.24 -16.97
CA ALA A 63 -5.99 13.85 -18.23
C ALA A 63 -7.12 14.02 -19.26
N LEU A 64 -8.38 13.71 -18.91
CA LEU A 64 -9.52 13.96 -19.78
C LEU A 64 -9.76 15.46 -19.90
N ARG A 65 -10.11 15.91 -21.11
CA ARG A 65 -10.44 17.31 -21.41
C ARG A 65 -11.82 17.42 -22.05
N GLY A 66 -12.62 18.38 -21.62
CA GLY A 66 -13.96 18.65 -22.14
C GLY A 66 -15.01 17.56 -21.87
N ASP A 67 -14.74 16.63 -20.95
CA ASP A 67 -15.68 15.57 -20.55
C ASP A 67 -16.45 15.98 -19.28
N PRO A 68 -17.77 15.73 -19.14
CA PRO A 68 -18.52 16.07 -17.92
C PRO A 68 -17.94 15.48 -16.63
N ALA A 69 -17.23 14.35 -16.72
CA ALA A 69 -16.57 13.73 -15.58
C ALA A 69 -15.38 14.55 -15.05
N THR A 70 -14.82 15.49 -15.82
CA THR A 70 -13.72 16.36 -15.35
C THR A 70 -14.14 17.21 -14.16
N LEU A 71 -15.42 17.55 -14.01
CA LEU A 71 -15.95 18.23 -12.81
C LEU A 71 -15.66 17.47 -11.50
N PHE A 72 -15.59 16.14 -11.58
CA PHE A 72 -15.32 15.27 -10.43
C PHE A 72 -13.83 14.96 -10.26
N TYR A 73 -13.10 14.75 -11.36
CA TYR A 73 -11.71 14.28 -11.31
C TYR A 73 -10.64 15.36 -11.48
N ASN A 74 -10.88 16.35 -12.34
CA ASN A 74 -9.95 17.43 -12.64
C ASN A 74 -10.69 18.63 -13.28
N PRO A 75 -11.22 19.59 -12.50
CA PRO A 75 -12.03 20.68 -13.04
C PRO A 75 -11.22 21.66 -13.92
N ALA A 76 -9.89 21.60 -13.90
CA ALA A 76 -9.04 22.37 -14.81
C ALA A 76 -9.07 21.84 -16.25
N GLY A 77 -9.61 20.62 -16.45
CA GLY A 77 -9.79 20.00 -17.77
C GLY A 77 -11.08 20.36 -18.49
N LEU A 78 -11.95 21.21 -17.93
CA LEU A 78 -13.12 21.75 -18.63
C LEU A 78 -12.72 22.54 -19.90
#